data_AF-A0A366EEP6-F1
#
_entry.id   AF-A0A366EEP6-F1
#
_cell.length_a   1.000
_cell.length_b   1.000
_cell.length_c   1.000
_cell.angle_alpha   90.00
_cell.angle_beta   90.00
_cell.angle_gamma   90.00
#
_symmetry.space_group_name_H-M   'P 1'
#
loop_
_entity.id
_entity.type
_entity.pdbx_description
1 polymer ?
#
loop_
_entity_poly.entity_id
_entity_poly.type
_entity_poly.pdbx_seq_one_letter_code
_entity_poly.pdbx_strand_id
1 'polypeptide(L)'
;MPNYKVDMAEILAFEQETKQLVAVLDEQIGDVKASIDQIKQMDSFQGQAADDAKAYFEVMHRNLLPAFQGVFSQLEANITKHVRDFQEEIDTDPHAVIETGYIEDEKEMIEDRHDALKQLADK
;
A
#
# COMPACT_ATOMS: atom_id res chain seq x y z
N MET A 1 3.27 16.66 27.42
CA MET A 1 1.89 16.38 26.99
C MET A 1 1.97 15.39 25.84
N PRO A 2 1.17 14.31 25.81
CA PRO A 2 1.27 13.31 24.74
C PRO A 2 0.53 13.81 23.49
N ASN A 3 1.26 14.05 22.40
CA ASN A 3 0.68 14.36 21.09
C ASN A 3 0.03 13.11 20.51
N TYR A 4 -1.24 13.19 20.11
CA TYR A 4 -1.92 12.12 19.38
C TYR A 4 -1.58 12.24 17.90
N LYS A 5 -0.68 11.36 17.44
CA LYS A 5 -0.36 11.18 16.01
C LYS A 5 -1.24 10.09 15.42
N VAL A 6 -1.40 10.09 14.09
CA VAL A 6 -2.02 8.95 13.39
C VAL A 6 -1.24 7.68 13.74
N ASP A 7 -1.95 6.60 14.03
CA ASP A 7 -1.31 5.30 14.29
C ASP A 7 -0.68 4.78 12.99
N MET A 8 0.62 5.07 12.83
CA MET A 8 1.40 4.66 11.67
C MET A 8 1.73 3.17 11.68
N ALA A 9 1.47 2.43 12.76
CA ALA A 9 1.81 1.02 12.84
C ALA A 9 1.06 0.21 11.78
N GLU A 10 -0.23 0.48 11.58
CA GLU A 10 -1.06 -0.18 10.55
C GLU A 10 -0.56 0.15 9.14
N ILE A 11 -0.22 1.41 8.88
CA ILE A 11 0.24 1.88 7.57
C ILE A 11 1.62 1.30 7.23
N LEU A 12 2.53 1.26 8.20
CA LEU A 12 3.86 0.65 8.03
C LEU A 12 3.77 -0.86 7.87
N ALA A 13 2.85 -1.53 8.58
CA ALA A 13 2.58 -2.94 8.37
C ALA A 13 2.08 -3.20 6.94
N PHE A 14 1.13 -2.40 6.46
CA PHE A 14 0.63 -2.49 5.09
C PHE A 14 1.71 -2.26 4.02
N GLU A 15 2.60 -1.28 4.23
CA GLU A 15 3.77 -1.06 3.35
C GLU A 15 4.68 -2.30 3.33
N GLN A 16 4.97 -2.86 4.50
CA GLN A 16 5.86 -4.01 4.63
C GLN A 16 5.25 -5.28 4.01
N GLU A 17 3.94 -5.50 4.20
CA GLU A 17 3.19 -6.59 3.57
C GLU A 17 3.20 -6.44 2.05
N THR A 18 3.00 -5.23 1.54
CA THR A 18 3.07 -4.94 0.10
C THR A 18 4.45 -5.28 -0.46
N LYS A 19 5.54 -4.85 0.19
CA LYS A 19 6.91 -5.16 -0.23
C LYS A 19 7.17 -6.66 -0.30
N GLN A 20 6.72 -7.40 0.72
CA GLN A 20 6.86 -8.86 0.75
C GLN A 20 6.08 -9.51 -0.39
N LEU A 21 4.83 -9.08 -0.61
CA LEU A 21 3.99 -9.61 -1.69
C LEU A 21 4.61 -9.35 -3.07
N VAL A 22 5.12 -8.13 -3.31
CA VAL A 22 5.77 -7.78 -4.58
C VAL A 22 7.03 -8.60 -4.81
N ALA A 23 7.85 -8.83 -3.76
CA ALA A 23 9.03 -9.69 -3.86
C ALA A 23 8.67 -11.14 -4.23
N VAL A 24 7.64 -11.71 -3.59
CA VAL A 24 7.14 -13.06 -3.92
C VAL A 24 6.60 -13.12 -5.34
N LEU A 25 5.86 -12.11 -5.78
CA LEU A 25 5.35 -12.06 -7.16
C LEU A 25 6.49 -11.96 -8.17
N ASP A 26 7.54 -11.21 -7.88
CA ASP A 26 8.70 -11.09 -8.77
C ASP A 26 9.43 -12.44 -8.94
N GLU A 27 9.65 -13.16 -7.82
CA GLU A 27 10.22 -14.51 -7.82
C GLU A 27 9.35 -15.48 -8.65
N GLN A 28 8.05 -15.53 -8.38
CA GLN A 28 7.12 -16.42 -9.09
C GLN A 28 7.03 -16.10 -10.59
N ILE A 29 7.05 -14.82 -10.96
CA ILE A 29 7.11 -14.44 -12.38
C ILE A 29 8.45 -14.88 -13.00
N GLY A 30 9.55 -14.79 -12.26
CA GLY A 30 10.85 -15.33 -12.65
C GLY A 30 10.80 -16.83 -12.95
N ASP A 31 10.17 -17.62 -12.08
CA ASP A 31 10.03 -19.07 -12.26
C ASP A 31 9.18 -19.43 -13.49
N VAL A 32 8.09 -18.69 -13.73
CA VAL A 32 7.25 -18.87 -14.92
C VAL A 32 8.05 -18.54 -16.19
N LYS A 33 8.86 -17.48 -16.17
CA LYS A 33 9.74 -17.12 -17.29
C LYS A 33 10.74 -18.24 -17.60
N ALA A 34 11.42 -18.75 -16.57
CA ALA A 34 12.37 -19.86 -16.73
C ALA A 34 11.71 -21.13 -17.27
N SER A 35 10.50 -21.44 -16.81
CA SER A 35 9.72 -22.59 -17.30
C SER A 35 9.34 -22.44 -18.78
N ILE A 36 8.97 -21.22 -19.21
CA ILE A 36 8.71 -20.92 -20.63
C ILE A 36 9.96 -21.13 -21.47
N ASP A 37 11.12 -20.66 -21.00
CA ASP A 37 12.38 -20.82 -21.73
C ASP A 37 12.74 -22.29 -21.91
N GLN A 38 12.52 -23.12 -20.88
CA GLN A 38 12.71 -24.57 -20.98
C GLN A 38 11.78 -25.20 -22.03
N ILE A 39 10.48 -24.86 -22.04
CA ILE A 39 9.52 -25.39 -23.01
C ILE A 39 9.89 -24.99 -24.44
N LYS A 40 10.36 -23.76 -24.63
CA LYS A 40 10.79 -23.28 -25.95
C LYS A 40 12.01 -24.05 -26.47
N GLN A 41 12.95 -24.38 -25.58
CA GLN A 41 14.18 -25.11 -25.90
C GLN A 41 13.99 -26.63 -25.98
N MET A 42 12.82 -27.17 -25.66
CA MET A 42 12.56 -28.61 -25.83
C MET A 42 12.49 -29.00 -27.30
N ASP A 43 13.48 -29.77 -27.75
CA ASP A 43 13.51 -30.43 -29.05
C ASP A 43 12.40 -31.50 -29.18
N SER A 44 12.00 -32.11 -28.07
CA SER A 44 10.92 -33.10 -28.03
C SER A 44 9.52 -32.49 -28.22
N PHE A 45 9.38 -31.18 -28.01
CA PHE A 45 8.12 -30.46 -28.16
C PHE A 45 8.05 -29.81 -29.55
N GLN A 46 7.50 -30.56 -30.51
CA GLN A 46 7.57 -30.26 -31.95
C GLN A 46 6.24 -30.51 -32.68
N GLY A 47 6.13 -29.97 -33.88
CA GLY A 47 4.93 -29.99 -34.72
C GLY A 47 4.16 -28.67 -34.64
N GLN A 48 3.24 -28.45 -35.59
CA GLN A 48 2.59 -27.14 -35.77
C GLN A 48 1.97 -26.58 -34.48
N ALA A 49 1.25 -27.41 -33.72
CA ALA A 49 0.64 -26.98 -32.47
C ALA A 49 1.67 -26.61 -31.39
N ALA A 50 2.82 -27.29 -31.37
CA ALA A 50 3.90 -26.97 -30.44
C ALA A 50 4.59 -25.65 -30.83
N ASP A 51 4.78 -25.40 -32.13
CA ASP A 51 5.33 -24.15 -32.63
C ASP A 51 4.41 -22.96 -32.32
N ASP A 52 3.10 -23.13 -32.50
CA ASP A 52 2.09 -22.12 -32.15
C ASP A 52 2.10 -21.83 -30.63
N ALA A 53 2.24 -22.86 -29.79
CA ALA A 53 2.35 -22.70 -28.35
C ALA A 53 3.64 -21.97 -27.94
N LYS A 54 4.78 -22.32 -28.55
CA LYS A 54 6.07 -21.62 -28.33
C LYS A 54 5.99 -20.14 -28.72
N ALA A 55 5.31 -19.83 -29.83
CA ALA A 55 5.08 -18.46 -30.27
C ALA A 55 4.18 -17.68 -29.30
N TYR A 56 3.11 -18.30 -28.80
CA TYR A 56 2.25 -17.71 -27.77
C TYR A 56 3.05 -17.40 -26.49
N PHE A 57 3.84 -18.37 -26.01
CA PHE A 57 4.67 -18.17 -24.82
C PHE A 57 5.68 -17.04 -25.00
N GLU A 58 6.21 -16.84 -26.21
CA GLU A 58 7.11 -15.72 -26.49
C GLU A 58 6.44 -14.36 -26.27
N VAL A 59 5.20 -14.21 -26.72
CA VAL A 59 4.43 -12.96 -26.53
C VAL A 59 4.11 -12.73 -25.05
N MET A 60 3.63 -13.77 -24.35
CA MET A 60 3.31 -13.69 -22.92
C MET A 60 4.56 -13.38 -22.10
N HIS A 61 5.67 -14.08 -22.35
CA HIS A 61 6.93 -13.94 -21.64
C HIS A 61 7.59 -12.56 -21.86
N ARG A 62 7.58 -12.03 -23.08
CA ARG A 62 8.25 -10.75 -23.39
C ARG A 62 7.45 -9.52 -23.00
N ASN A 63 6.13 -9.58 -23.05
CA ASN A 63 5.30 -8.39 -22.91
C ASN A 63 4.48 -8.42 -21.62
N LEU A 64 3.77 -9.50 -21.36
CA LEU A 64 2.79 -9.53 -20.28
C LEU A 64 3.44 -9.69 -18.90
N LEU A 65 4.35 -10.64 -18.75
CA LEU A 65 5.04 -10.88 -17.48
C LEU A 65 5.88 -9.66 -17.01
N PRO A 66 6.68 -8.99 -17.86
CA PRO A 66 7.39 -7.78 -17.47
C PRO A 66 6.46 -6.60 -17.19
N ALA A 67 5.33 -6.49 -17.89
CA ALA A 67 4.34 -5.44 -17.59
C ALA A 67 3.74 -5.63 -16.20
N PHE A 68 3.39 -6.86 -15.80
CA PHE A 68 2.92 -7.14 -14.44
C PHE A 68 3.98 -6.83 -13.38
N GLN A 69 5.23 -7.24 -13.59
CA GLN A 69 6.33 -6.86 -12.68
C GLN A 69 6.45 -5.34 -12.54
N GLY A 70 6.40 -4.61 -13.66
CA GLY A 70 6.46 -3.14 -13.66
C GLY A 70 5.32 -2.50 -12.89
N VAL A 71 4.08 -2.99 -13.06
CA VAL A 71 2.91 -2.50 -12.31
C VAL A 71 3.07 -2.74 -10.82
N PHE A 72 3.52 -3.92 -10.41
CA PHE A 72 3.71 -4.24 -8.99
C PHE A 72 4.84 -3.43 -8.35
N SER A 73 5.97 -3.24 -9.04
CA SER A 73 7.05 -2.36 -8.56
C SER A 73 6.61 -0.90 -8.48
N GLN A 74 5.80 -0.41 -9.41
CA GLN A 74 5.26 0.96 -9.33
C GLN A 74 4.28 1.12 -8.16
N LEU A 75 3.45 0.11 -7.90
CA LEU A 75 2.56 0.10 -6.75
C LEU A 75 3.35 0.17 -5.43
N GLU A 76 4.38 -0.67 -5.27
CA GLU A 76 5.29 -0.66 -4.11
C GLU A 76 5.95 0.72 -3.94
N ALA A 77 6.50 1.27 -5.03
CA ALA A 77 7.18 2.56 -5.00
C ALA A 77 6.23 3.70 -4.61
N ASN A 78 4.99 3.69 -5.12
CA ASN A 78 3.99 4.71 -4.81
C ASN A 78 3.53 4.61 -3.35
N ILE A 79 3.28 3.41 -2.82
CA ILE A 79 2.93 3.23 -1.41
C ILE A 79 4.07 3.71 -0.52
N THR A 80 5.31 3.26 -0.79
CA THR A 80 6.51 3.68 -0.06
C THR A 80 6.70 5.21 -0.10
N LYS A 81 6.43 5.84 -1.25
CA LYS A 81 6.49 7.30 -1.38
C LYS A 81 5.42 7.97 -0.54
N HIS A 82 4.17 7.56 -0.64
CA HIS A 82 3.07 8.18 0.09
C HIS A 82 3.20 8.03 1.62
N VAL A 83 3.67 6.89 2.11
CA VAL A 83 3.96 6.70 3.54
C VAL A 83 5.01 7.70 4.02
N ARG A 84 6.08 7.88 3.24
CA ARG A 84 7.13 8.86 3.53
C ARG A 84 6.63 10.29 3.48
N ASP A 85 5.96 10.68 2.39
CA ASP A 85 5.41 12.03 2.24
C ASP A 85 4.46 12.35 3.41
N PHE A 86 3.63 11.39 3.84
CA PHE A 86 2.74 11.56 4.99
C PHE A 86 3.52 11.81 6.29
N GLN A 87 4.55 11.01 6.57
CA GLN A 87 5.40 11.18 7.75
C GLN A 87 6.17 12.49 7.75
N GLU A 88 6.63 12.94 6.57
CA GLU A 88 7.45 14.14 6.43
C GLU A 88 6.63 15.42 6.37
N GLU A 89 5.44 15.41 5.76
CA GLU A 89 4.65 16.63 5.49
C GLU A 89 3.49 16.83 6.48
N ILE A 90 2.80 15.77 6.91
CA ILE A 90 1.62 15.90 7.76
C ILE A 90 2.00 15.76 9.22
N ASP A 91 2.84 14.79 9.54
CA ASP A 91 3.24 14.48 10.92
C ASP A 91 4.21 15.51 11.54
N THR A 92 4.76 16.40 10.70
CA THR A 92 5.63 17.52 11.08
C THR A 92 4.92 18.87 11.05
N ASP A 93 3.69 18.95 10.49
CA ASP A 93 2.92 20.18 10.42
C ASP A 93 2.43 20.57 11.83
N PRO A 94 2.82 21.75 12.35
CA PRO A 94 2.33 22.25 13.64
C PRO A 94 0.81 22.34 13.71
N HIS A 95 0.10 22.49 12.59
CA HIS A 95 -1.36 22.53 12.51
C HIS A 95 -2.03 21.14 12.54
N ALA A 96 -1.28 20.06 12.32
CA ALA A 96 -1.76 18.69 12.42
C ALA A 96 -1.65 18.14 13.86
N VAL A 97 -1.00 18.88 14.77
CA VAL A 97 -0.88 18.51 16.18
C VAL A 97 -2.15 18.92 16.92
N ILE A 98 -2.91 17.94 17.39
CA ILE A 98 -4.01 18.19 18.32
C ILE A 98 -3.43 18.46 19.70
N GLU A 99 -3.48 19.71 20.14
CA GLU A 99 -3.06 20.10 21.49
C GLU A 99 -4.07 19.57 22.52
N THR A 100 -3.61 18.73 23.45
CA THR A 100 -4.48 18.14 24.48
C THR A 100 -5.19 19.21 25.32
N GLY A 101 -4.49 20.30 25.65
CA GLY A 101 -5.06 21.42 26.39
C GLY A 101 -6.23 22.07 25.66
N TYR A 102 -6.14 22.24 24.34
CA TYR A 102 -7.26 22.77 23.54
C TYR A 102 -8.50 21.87 23.63
N ILE A 103 -8.32 20.55 23.59
CA ILE A 103 -9.43 19.58 23.72
C ILE A 103 -10.05 19.60 25.13
N GLU A 104 -9.21 19.72 26.15
CA GLU A 104 -9.65 19.81 27.55
C GLU A 104 -10.43 21.10 27.81
N ASP A 105 -9.96 22.23 27.30
CA ASP A 105 -10.62 23.53 27.39
C ASP A 105 -11.98 23.54 26.67
N GLU A 106 -12.05 23.01 25.45
CA GLU A 106 -13.31 22.89 24.70
C GLU A 106 -14.31 21.98 25.43
N LYS A 107 -13.82 20.88 26.03
CA LYS A 107 -14.66 19.97 26.80
C LYS A 107 -15.25 20.67 28.02
N GLU A 108 -14.42 21.36 28.81
CA GLU A 108 -14.87 22.10 29.99
C GLU A 108 -15.91 23.16 29.61
N MET A 109 -15.67 23.92 28.54
CA MET A 109 -16.61 24.93 28.05
C MET A 109 -17.96 24.31 27.60
N ILE A 110 -17.94 23.13 26.98
CA ILE A 110 -19.16 22.42 26.58
C ILE A 110 -19.93 21.93 27.81
N GLU A 111 -19.24 21.36 28.80
CA GLU A 111 -19.83 20.90 30.06
C GLU A 111 -20.47 22.06 30.83
N ASP A 112 -19.78 23.20 30.96
CA ASP A 112 -20.28 24.42 31.59
C ASP A 112 -21.55 24.95 30.90
N ARG A 113 -21.54 25.02 29.56
CA ARG A 113 -22.72 25.47 28.79
C ARG A 113 -23.89 24.51 28.95
N HIS A 114 -23.62 23.21 28.95
CA HIS A 114 -24.64 22.19 29.15
C HIS A 114 -25.29 22.34 30.55
N ASP A 115 -24.49 22.53 31.58
CA ASP A 115 -24.98 22.67 32.97
C ASP A 115 -25.77 23.96 33.17
N ALA A 116 -25.32 25.07 32.56
CA ALA A 116 -26.08 26.32 32.54
C ALA A 116 -27.44 26.16 31.83
N LEU A 117 -27.49 25.42 30.71
CA LEU A 117 -28.74 25.14 29.99
C LEU A 117 -29.68 24.24 30.80
N LYS A 118 -29.17 23.21 31.50
CA LYS A 118 -29.97 22.38 32.41
C LYS A 118 -30.60 23.20 33.53
N GLN A 119 -29.81 24.06 34.19
CA GLN A 119 -30.31 24.91 35.27
C GLN A 119 -31.39 25.90 34.80
N LEU A 120 -31.35 26.32 33.53
CA LEU A 120 -32.39 27.14 32.93
C LEU A 120 -33.64 26.34 32.54
N ALA A 121 -33.50 25.06 32.20
CA ALA A 121 -34.61 24.18 31.84
C ALA A 121 -35.35 23.60 33.06
N ASP A 122 -34.67 23.46 34.20
CA ASP A 122 -35.22 22.96 35.47
C ASP A 122 -35.87 24.08 36.34
N LYS A 123 -36.00 25.29 35.79
CA LYS A 123 -36.65 26.46 36.41
C LYS A 123 -38.00 26.76 35.75
#